data_AF-B7ZC83-F1
#
_entry.id   AF-B7ZC83-F1
#
_cell.length_a   1.000
_cell.length_b   1.000
_cell.length_c   1.000
_cell.angle_alpha   90.00
_cell.angle_beta   90.00
_cell.angle_gamma   90.00
#
_symmetry.space_group_name_H-M   'P 1'
#
loop_
_entity.id
_entity.type
_entity.pdbx_description
1 polymer ?
#
loop_
_entity_poly.entity_id
_entity_poly.type
_entity_poly.pdbx_seq_one_letter_code
_entity_poly.pdbx_strand_id
1 'polypeptide(L)'
;MDMNSFSPMMPTSPLSMINQIKFEDEPDLKDLFITVDEPESHVTTIETFITYRIITKTSRGEFDSSEFEVRRRYQDFLWLKGKLEEAHPTLIIPPLPEKFIVKGMVER
;
A
#
# COMPACT_ATOMS: atom_id res chain seq x y z
N MET A 1 -52.60 32.75 40.95
CA MET A 1 -53.17 31.40 41.10
C MET A 1 -52.77 30.64 39.85
N ASP A 2 -51.78 29.78 40.08
CA ASP A 2 -51.09 28.92 39.14
C ASP A 2 -52.06 27.94 38.48
N MET A 3 -51.81 27.57 37.22
CA MET A 3 -51.60 26.16 36.87
C MET A 3 -51.14 26.04 35.41
N ASN A 4 -50.09 25.25 35.31
CA ASN A 4 -49.22 24.95 34.18
C ASN A 4 -49.91 24.00 33.18
N SER A 5 -49.53 24.05 31.89
CA SER A 5 -49.46 22.83 31.07
C SER A 5 -48.58 23.07 29.84
N PHE A 6 -47.31 22.73 30.04
CA PHE A 6 -46.32 22.44 29.01
C PHE A 6 -46.95 21.54 27.93
N SER A 7 -46.91 21.99 26.67
CA SER A 7 -47.11 21.10 25.53
C SER A 7 -45.75 20.46 25.21
N PRO A 8 -45.65 19.11 25.21
CA PRO A 8 -44.38 18.43 24.98
C PRO A 8 -43.95 18.58 23.51
N MET A 9 -42.66 18.86 23.31
CA MET A 9 -41.99 18.67 22.02
C MET A 9 -42.36 17.29 21.48
N MET A 10 -42.90 17.26 20.26
CA MET A 10 -43.09 16.02 19.52
C MET A 10 -41.73 15.30 19.43
N PRO A 11 -41.61 14.03 19.86
CA PRO A 11 -40.43 13.25 19.52
C PRO A 11 -40.48 13.02 18.01
N THR A 12 -39.60 13.70 17.26
CA THR A 12 -39.31 13.33 15.88
C THR A 12 -38.94 11.85 15.88
N SER A 13 -39.74 11.05 15.20
CA SER A 13 -39.68 9.59 15.29
C SER A 13 -38.24 9.08 15.09
N PRO A 14 -37.76 8.15 15.94
CA PRO A 14 -36.42 7.56 15.81
C PRO A 14 -36.25 6.73 14.52
N LEU A 15 -37.33 6.52 13.76
CA LEU A 15 -37.35 5.78 12.51
C LEU A 15 -36.92 6.60 11.28
N SER A 16 -36.64 7.90 11.41
CA SER A 16 -36.09 8.70 10.30
C SER A 16 -34.57 8.52 10.10
N MET A 17 -33.91 7.70 10.92
CA MET A 17 -32.46 7.43 10.80
C MET A 17 -32.12 6.22 9.93
N ILE A 18 -33.11 5.51 9.37
CA ILE A 18 -32.84 4.24 8.69
C ILE A 18 -32.48 4.35 7.20
N ASN A 19 -32.55 5.54 6.59
CA ASN A 19 -32.19 5.70 5.17
C ASN A 19 -31.39 6.96 4.83
N GLN A 20 -30.66 7.52 5.80
CA GLN A 20 -29.53 8.40 5.52
C GLN A 20 -28.22 7.63 5.70
N ILE A 21 -28.11 6.48 5.06
CA ILE A 21 -26.80 6.10 4.54
C ILE A 21 -26.59 7.10 3.40
N LYS A 22 -26.03 8.27 3.76
CA LYS A 22 -25.19 8.98 2.81
C LYS A 22 -24.27 7.90 2.28
N PHE A 23 -24.34 7.63 0.99
CA PHE A 23 -23.22 7.02 0.31
C PHE A 23 -22.07 7.97 0.61
N GLU A 24 -21.37 7.72 1.73
CA GLU A 24 -20.05 8.24 2.00
C GLU A 24 -19.30 7.97 0.70
N ASP A 25 -18.72 9.04 0.14
CA ASP A 25 -17.94 9.02 -1.09
C ASP A 25 -17.35 7.62 -1.30
N GLU A 26 -17.77 6.95 -2.39
CA GLU A 26 -17.15 5.69 -2.84
C GLU A 26 -15.66 5.80 -2.50
N PRO A 27 -15.16 4.99 -1.55
CA PRO A 27 -13.85 5.26 -0.98
C PRO A 27 -12.92 5.20 -2.17
N ASP A 28 -12.38 6.36 -2.58
CA ASP A 28 -11.48 6.49 -3.71
C ASP A 28 -10.50 5.34 -3.52
N LEU A 29 -10.66 4.28 -4.34
CA LEU A 29 -10.01 3.01 -4.07
C LEU A 29 -8.56 3.31 -4.34
N LYS A 30 -7.89 3.72 -3.26
CA LYS A 30 -6.51 4.16 -3.18
C LYS A 30 -5.72 2.90 -3.41
N ASP A 31 -5.73 2.41 -4.63
CA ASP A 31 -5.17 1.13 -5.00
C ASP A 31 -3.74 1.34 -5.46
N LEU A 32 -2.92 0.33 -5.19
CA LEU A 32 -1.56 0.23 -5.69
C LEU A 32 -1.51 -1.02 -6.54
N PHE A 33 -1.36 -0.83 -7.85
CA PHE A 33 -1.09 -1.91 -8.78
C PHE A 33 0.41 -1.94 -9.02
N ILE A 34 1.08 -2.94 -8.44
CA ILE A 34 2.53 -3.10 -8.52
C ILE A 34 2.84 -4.32 -9.40
N THR A 35 3.63 -4.11 -10.45
CA THR A 35 4.16 -5.19 -11.28
C THR A 35 5.68 -5.22 -11.16
N VAL A 36 6.23 -6.42 -11.00
CA VAL A 36 7.68 -6.67 -10.96
C VAL A 36 8.03 -7.60 -12.11
N ASP A 37 8.82 -7.10 -13.06
CA ASP A 37 9.16 -7.81 -14.29
C ASP A 37 10.55 -7.43 -14.82
N GLU A 38 10.84 -7.83 -16.06
CA GLU A 38 12.07 -7.51 -16.80
C GLU A 38 13.38 -7.62 -15.98
N PRO A 39 13.77 -8.85 -15.58
CA PRO A 39 15.06 -9.05 -14.92
C PRO A 39 16.22 -8.65 -15.86
N GLU A 40 17.14 -7.83 -15.37
CA GLU A 40 18.30 -7.35 -16.12
C GLU A 40 19.59 -7.50 -15.32
N SER A 41 20.63 -8.06 -15.96
CA SER A 41 21.96 -8.17 -15.39
C SER A 41 22.70 -6.84 -15.48
N HIS A 42 23.05 -6.28 -14.32
CA HIS A 42 23.86 -5.08 -14.20
C HIS A 42 25.28 -5.47 -13.82
N VAL A 43 26.25 -5.08 -14.65
CA VAL A 43 27.68 -5.31 -14.42
C VAL A 43 28.32 -4.00 -13.99
N THR A 44 28.89 -3.98 -12.79
CA THR A 44 29.73 -2.88 -12.31
C THR A 44 31.19 -3.32 -12.28
N THR A 45 32.10 -2.40 -11.99
CA THR A 45 33.53 -2.71 -11.83
C THR A 45 33.80 -3.74 -10.72
N ILE A 46 32.89 -3.87 -9.74
CA ILE A 46 33.11 -4.61 -8.49
C ILE A 46 32.21 -5.84 -8.39
N GLU A 47 30.98 -5.75 -8.88
CA GLU A 47 30.03 -6.86 -8.83
C GLU A 47 29.07 -6.89 -10.02
N THR A 48 28.49 -8.08 -10.23
CA THR A 48 27.35 -8.28 -11.14
C THR A 48 26.12 -8.67 -10.33
N PHE A 49 24.99 -8.03 -10.61
CA PHE A 49 23.73 -8.31 -9.91
C PHE A 49 22.53 -8.12 -10.82
N ILE A 50 21.42 -8.78 -10.49
CA ILE A 50 20.16 -8.63 -11.21
C ILE A 50 19.34 -7.50 -10.58
N THR A 51 18.81 -6.61 -11.42
CA THR A 51 17.75 -5.67 -11.06
C THR A 51 16.46 -6.06 -11.76
N TYR A 52 15.35 -5.71 -11.13
CA TYR A 52 14.00 -5.89 -11.66
C TYR A 52 13.38 -4.54 -11.91
N ARG A 53 12.58 -4.44 -12.96
CA ARG A 53 11.72 -3.29 -13.19
C ARG A 53 10.52 -3.39 -12.26
N ILE A 54 10.20 -2.30 -11.58
CA ILE A 54 9.02 -2.17 -10.73
C ILE A 54 8.19 -1.02 -11.27
N ILE A 55 6.99 -1.33 -11.74
CA ILE A 55 6.01 -0.32 -12.17
C ILE A 55 4.95 -0.24 -11.08
N THR A 56 4.69 0.98 -10.62
CA THR A 56 3.61 1.27 -9.68
C THR A 56 2.59 2.15 -10.39
N LYS A 57 1.32 1.70 -10.40
CA LYS A 57 0.18 2.48 -10.87
C LYS A 57 -0.79 2.73 -9.72
N THR A 58 -1.22 3.97 -9.55
CA THR A 58 -2.06 4.37 -8.42
C THR A 58 -2.90 5.61 -8.72
N SER A 59 -4.06 5.71 -8.08
CA SER A 59 -4.89 6.92 -7.99
C SER A 59 -4.58 7.76 -6.74
N ARG A 60 -3.65 7.30 -5.88
CA ARG A 60 -3.34 7.94 -4.59
C ARG A 60 -2.64 9.29 -4.80
N GLY A 61 -3.24 10.37 -4.30
CA GLY A 61 -2.64 11.72 -4.29
C GLY A 61 -1.43 11.91 -3.37
N GLU A 62 -1.00 10.88 -2.64
CA GLU A 62 0.22 10.87 -1.83
C GLU A 62 1.49 10.65 -2.68
N PHE A 63 1.33 10.25 -3.94
CA PHE A 63 2.42 10.01 -4.88
C PHE A 63 2.51 11.15 -5.90
N ASP A 64 3.73 11.45 -6.34
CA ASP A 64 3.99 12.53 -7.31
C ASP A 64 3.44 12.23 -8.71
N SER A 65 3.19 10.95 -9.03
CA SER A 65 2.67 10.49 -10.32
C SER A 65 1.74 9.30 -10.13
N SER A 66 0.75 9.19 -11.02
CA SER A 66 -0.17 8.04 -11.07
C SER A 66 0.48 6.78 -11.66
N GLU A 67 1.60 6.93 -12.38
CA GLU A 67 2.41 5.83 -12.88
C GLU A 67 3.89 6.21 -12.81
N PHE A 68 4.71 5.32 -12.24
CA PHE A 68 6.16 5.49 -12.25
C PHE A 68 6.89 4.15 -12.27
N GLU A 69 8.13 4.21 -12.75
CA GLU A 69 9.01 3.07 -12.93
C GLU A 69 10.32 3.27 -12.17
N VAL A 70 10.78 2.22 -11.49
CA VAL A 70 12.10 2.16 -10.87
C VAL A 70 12.76 0.81 -11.11
N ARG A 71 14.09 0.77 -11.11
CA ARG A 71 14.86 -0.49 -11.08
C ARG A 71 15.43 -0.75 -9.70
N ARG A 72 15.23 -1.96 -9.16
CA ARG A 72 15.74 -2.36 -7.84
C ARG A 72 16.33 -3.76 -7.86
N ARG A 73 17.39 -3.96 -7.09
CA ARG A 73 18.00 -5.28 -6.86
C ARG A 73 17.43 -5.91 -5.59
N TYR A 74 17.61 -7.22 -5.42
CA TYR A 74 17.14 -7.94 -4.22
C TYR A 74 17.60 -7.33 -2.88
N GLN A 75 18.82 -6.76 -2.83
CA GLN A 75 19.32 -6.10 -1.61
C GLN A 75 18.52 -4.85 -1.22
N ASP A 76 17.91 -4.15 -2.19
CA ASP A 76 17.07 -2.97 -1.89
C ASP A 76 15.79 -3.39 -1.15
N PHE A 77 15.23 -4.56 -1.48
CA PHE A 77 14.07 -5.13 -0.78
C PHE A 77 14.41 -5.62 0.62
N LEU A 78 15.61 -6.18 0.82
CA LEU A 78 16.11 -6.51 2.16
C LEU A 78 16.24 -5.27 3.03
N TRP A 79 16.78 -4.18 2.49
CA TRP A 79 16.86 -2.90 3.17
C TRP A 79 15.46 -2.35 3.49
N LEU A 80 14.53 -2.39 2.53
CA LEU A 80 13.14 -1.95 2.73
C LEU A 80 12.45 -2.76 3.83
N LYS A 81 12.59 -4.09 3.82
CA LYS A 81 12.07 -4.97 4.88
C LYS A 81 12.60 -4.54 6.25
N GLY A 82 13.91 -4.33 6.39
CA GLY A 82 14.50 -3.87 7.65
C GLY A 82 13.94 -2.53 8.12
N LYS A 83 13.72 -1.58 7.19
CA LYS A 83 13.09 -0.29 7.52
C LYS A 83 11.64 -0.42 7.96
N LEU A 84 10.88 -1.33 7.36
CA LEU A 84 9.50 -1.61 7.77
C LEU A 84 9.43 -2.28 9.15
N GLU A 85 10.37 -3.18 9.45
CA GLU A 85 10.47 -3.82 10.78
C GLU A 85 10.83 -2.80 11.87
N GLU A 86 11.75 -1.87 11.58
CA GLU A 86 12.09 -0.77 12.49
C GLU A 86 10.91 0.18 12.74
N ALA A 87 10.16 0.54 11.68
CA ALA A 87 9.04 1.47 11.77
C ALA A 87 7.80 0.84 12.43
N HIS A 88 7.62 -0.48 12.28
CA HIS A 88 6.44 -1.21 12.75
C HIS A 88 6.84 -2.48 13.54
N PRO A 89 7.43 -2.34 14.74
CA PRO A 89 8.02 -3.45 15.49
C PRO A 89 7.03 -4.51 15.97
N THR A 90 5.73 -4.20 15.93
CA THR A 90 4.65 -5.13 16.32
C THR A 90 4.03 -5.87 15.14
N LEU A 91 4.39 -5.51 13.91
CA LEU A 91 3.87 -6.14 12.69
C LEU A 91 4.87 -7.14 12.14
N ILE A 92 4.35 -8.24 11.60
CA ILE A 92 5.15 -9.23 10.88
C ILE A 92 5.26 -8.76 9.44
N ILE A 93 6.46 -8.32 9.04
CA ILE A 93 6.74 -7.98 7.65
C ILE A 93 6.79 -9.28 6.81
N PRO A 94 6.15 -9.32 5.63
CA PRO A 94 6.15 -10.52 4.79
C PRO A 94 7.56 -11.06 4.52
N PRO A 95 7.74 -12.40 4.49
CA PRO A 95 9.03 -12.98 4.19
C PRO A 95 9.44 -12.67 2.74
N LEU A 96 10.73 -12.42 2.54
CA LEU A 96 11.29 -12.26 1.20
C LEU A 96 11.55 -13.63 0.55
N PRO A 97 11.45 -13.74 -0.78
CA PRO A 97 11.87 -14.93 -1.50
C PRO A 97 13.33 -15.30 -1.20
N GLU A 98 13.69 -16.57 -1.32
CA GLU A 98 15.08 -16.98 -1.16
C GLU A 98 15.97 -16.25 -2.19
N LYS A 99 17.14 -15.80 -1.75
CA LYS A 99 18.12 -15.20 -2.65
C LYS A 99 18.66 -16.28 -3.57
N PHE A 100 18.18 -16.31 -4.81
CA PHE A 100 18.78 -17.13 -5.86
C PHE A 100 20.20 -16.63 -6.14
N ILE A 101 21.18 -17.34 -5.58
CA ILE A 101 22.57 -17.22 -6.00
C ILE A 101 22.70 -18.08 -7.25
N VAL A 102 22.63 -17.45 -8.43
CA VAL A 102 23.09 -18.08 -9.67
C VAL A 102 24.59 -18.31 -9.54
N LYS A 103 24.95 -19.43 -8.90
CA LYS A 103 26.30 -19.99 -8.93
C LYS A 103 26.54 -20.30 -10.39
N GLY A 104 27.45 -19.55 -11.03
CA GLY A 104 27.65 -19.57 -12.47
C GLY A 104 27.58 -20.98 -13.04
N MET A 105 26.55 -21.25 -13.84
CA MET A 105 26.63 -22.28 -14.85
C MET A 105 27.63 -21.75 -15.86
N VAL A 106 28.91 -21.95 -15.55
CA VAL A 106 29.97 -21.98 -16.55
C VAL A 106 29.78 -23.26 -17.34
N GLU A 107 28.80 -23.28 -18.25
CA GLU A 107 28.85 -24.22 -19.36
C GLU A 107 30.02 -23.79 -20.25
N ARG A 108 31.09 -24.59 -20.18
CA ARG A 108 32.14 -24.68 -21.19
C ARG A 108 31.98 -26.00 -21.91
#